data_AF-A0A2X3F232-F1
#
_entry.id   AF-A0A2X3F232-F1
#
_cell.length_a   1.000
_cell.length_b   1.000
_cell.length_c   1.000
_cell.angle_alpha   90.00
_cell.angle_beta   90.00
_cell.angle_gamma   90.00
#
_symmetry.space_group_name_H-M   'P 1'
#
loop_
_entity.id
_entity.type
_entity.pdbx_description
1 polymer ?
#
loop_
_entity_poly.entity_id
_entity_poly.type
_entity_poly.pdbx_seq_one_letter_code
_entity_poly.pdbx_strand_id
1 'polypeptide(L)'
;MISVKLVSEPGVGTIATGVAKAYADLITIAGYDGGTGASPLSSVKYAGCPWELGLVETQQALVANGLRHKIRLQVDGGLKTGLDIIKAAILGAESFGFGTGPMVALGCKYLRICHLNNCATGVATQDDKLRKNHYHGLPFKVTNYFEFIARETRELMAQLGVKRLVDLIGRTDLLKELDGFTAKQQKLDLGKLLETAEPHPGKALYCTENNPPFDNGVLNAQLLQQAKPYVDEKQSKTFWFDIRNTDRSVGASLSGYIAQTHATRDWRATRSSLTLAAPRARASACGTPAAWNCI
;
A
#
# COMPACT_ATOMS: atom_id res chain seq x y z
N MET A 1 -3.72 -7.56 -5.95
CA MET A 1 -3.83 -6.67 -4.79
C MET A 1 -3.34 -5.29 -5.19
N ILE A 2 -4.21 -4.30 -5.16
CA ILE A 2 -3.91 -2.89 -5.40
C ILE A 2 -3.95 -2.17 -4.06
N SER A 3 -2.85 -1.48 -3.72
CA SER A 3 -2.75 -0.65 -2.53
C SER A 3 -2.77 0.83 -2.89
N VAL A 4 -3.47 1.63 -2.09
CA VAL A 4 -3.38 3.10 -2.14
C VAL A 4 -2.79 3.60 -0.83
N LYS A 5 -1.65 4.28 -0.92
CA LYS A 5 -0.98 4.89 0.23
C LYS A 5 -1.42 6.35 0.38
N LEU A 6 -2.14 6.64 1.46
CA LEU A 6 -2.59 7.96 1.87
C LEU A 6 -1.76 8.44 3.06
N VAL A 7 -1.60 9.74 3.20
CA VAL A 7 -1.02 10.35 4.41
C VAL A 7 -2.16 10.74 5.34
N SER A 8 -1.96 10.54 6.64
CA SER A 8 -2.89 10.95 7.68
C SER A 8 -3.07 12.46 7.67
N GLU A 9 -4.31 12.90 7.50
CA GLU A 9 -4.76 14.30 7.53
C GLU A 9 -6.28 14.30 7.75
N PRO A 10 -6.87 15.36 8.35
CA PRO A 10 -8.33 15.45 8.49
C PRO A 10 -9.05 15.28 7.15
N GLY A 11 -10.04 14.39 7.11
CA GLY A 11 -10.80 14.07 5.90
C GLY A 11 -10.27 12.85 5.13
N VAL A 12 -9.15 12.26 5.57
CA VAL A 12 -8.60 11.03 4.96
C VAL A 12 -9.60 9.87 4.98
N GLY A 13 -10.49 9.79 5.97
CA GLY A 13 -11.51 8.75 6.05
C GLY A 13 -12.55 8.87 4.92
N THR A 14 -12.91 10.11 4.55
CA THR A 14 -13.79 10.37 3.40
C THR A 14 -13.10 9.90 2.11
N ILE A 15 -11.84 10.27 1.92
CA ILE A 15 -11.04 9.84 0.76
C ILE A 15 -10.94 8.31 0.72
N ALA A 16 -10.69 7.66 1.85
CA ALA A 16 -10.58 6.21 1.95
C ALA A 16 -11.87 5.50 1.51
N THR A 17 -13.05 6.07 1.80
CA THR A 17 -14.32 5.50 1.30
C THR A 17 -14.42 5.58 -0.23
N GLY A 18 -13.93 6.65 -0.84
CA GLY A 18 -13.83 6.79 -2.30
C GLY A 18 -12.84 5.79 -2.90
N VAL A 19 -11.67 5.63 -2.28
CA VAL A 19 -10.65 4.64 -2.66
C VAL A 19 -11.21 3.21 -2.61
N ALA A 20 -11.97 2.89 -1.57
CA ALA A 20 -12.64 1.61 -1.45
C ALA A 20 -13.68 1.39 -2.57
N LYS A 21 -14.48 2.41 -2.89
CA LYS A 21 -15.44 2.37 -4.02
C LYS A 21 -14.75 2.31 -5.39
N ALA A 22 -13.50 2.75 -5.47
CA ALA A 22 -12.62 2.61 -6.62
C ALA A 22 -11.85 1.27 -6.65
N TYR A 23 -12.30 0.28 -5.86
CA TYR A 23 -11.87 -1.12 -5.93
C TYR A 23 -10.42 -1.38 -5.49
N ALA A 24 -9.86 -0.54 -4.62
CA ALA A 24 -8.61 -0.88 -3.94
C ALA A 24 -8.81 -2.06 -2.97
N ASP A 25 -7.78 -2.88 -2.80
CA ASP A 25 -7.79 -4.01 -1.86
C ASP A 25 -7.19 -3.63 -0.50
N LEU A 26 -6.23 -2.70 -0.51
CA LEU A 26 -5.46 -2.26 0.65
C LEU A 26 -5.40 -0.72 0.68
N ILE A 27 -5.58 -0.14 1.86
CA ILE A 27 -5.32 1.28 2.09
C ILE A 27 -4.25 1.38 3.16
N THR A 28 -3.15 2.09 2.86
CA THR A 28 -2.11 2.42 3.83
C THR A 28 -2.33 3.84 4.34
N ILE A 29 -2.47 4.02 5.66
CA ILE A 29 -2.46 5.33 6.30
C ILE A 29 -1.07 5.58 6.86
N ALA A 30 -0.38 6.57 6.30
CA ALA A 30 0.97 6.96 6.70
C ALA A 30 0.94 8.14 7.67
N GLY A 31 1.62 8.01 8.81
CA GLY A 31 1.83 9.12 9.75
C GLY A 31 2.83 10.15 9.24
N TYR A 32 2.77 11.37 9.79
CA TYR A 32 3.74 12.45 9.54
C TYR A 32 5.18 12.09 9.93
N ASP A 33 5.35 11.06 10.76
CA ASP A 33 6.61 10.58 11.33
C ASP A 33 7.31 9.53 10.45
N GLY A 34 6.91 9.42 9.19
CA GLY A 34 7.60 8.67 8.15
C GLY A 34 9.03 9.16 7.90
N GLY A 35 9.92 8.24 7.51
CA GLY A 35 11.27 8.58 7.08
C GLY A 35 11.32 9.02 5.61
N THR A 36 12.31 9.85 5.26
CA THR A 36 12.59 10.24 3.87
C THR A 36 14.09 10.37 3.64
N GLY A 37 14.55 10.03 2.43
CA GLY A 37 15.93 10.23 2.01
C GLY A 37 16.24 11.70 1.67
N ALA A 38 15.25 12.44 1.14
CA ALA A 38 15.36 13.84 0.79
C ALA A 38 13.96 14.47 0.77
N SER A 39 13.78 15.59 1.47
CA SER A 39 12.54 16.38 1.49
C SER A 39 12.84 17.77 2.01
N PRO A 40 12.08 18.81 1.59
CA PRO A 40 12.11 20.11 2.26
C PRO A 40 11.88 19.94 3.76
N LEU A 41 12.64 20.69 4.57
CA LEU A 41 12.50 20.65 6.03
C LEU A 41 11.11 21.09 6.48
N SER A 42 10.51 22.04 5.76
CA SER A 42 9.13 22.49 6.01
C SER A 42 8.14 21.33 5.93
N SER A 43 8.20 20.52 4.87
CA SER A 43 7.34 19.34 4.73
C SER A 43 7.56 18.33 5.85
N VAL A 44 8.82 18.05 6.22
CA VAL A 44 9.15 17.09 7.30
C VAL A 44 8.64 17.56 8.67
N LYS A 45 8.50 18.87 8.87
CA LYS A 45 8.12 19.45 10.17
C LYS A 45 6.65 19.83 10.29
N TYR A 46 6.00 20.14 9.17
CA TYR A 46 4.70 20.82 9.17
C TYR A 46 3.65 20.21 8.24
N ALA A 47 3.95 19.11 7.53
CA ALA A 47 2.96 18.41 6.72
C ALA A 47 2.61 17.04 7.29
N GLY A 48 1.31 16.71 7.28
CA GLY A 48 0.76 15.45 7.78
C GLY A 48 0.36 15.49 9.26
N CYS A 49 -0.40 14.46 9.67
CA CYS A 49 -0.87 14.26 11.03
C CYS A 49 -0.38 12.91 11.60
N PRO A 50 -0.48 12.70 12.93
CA PRO A 50 -0.23 11.39 13.55
C PRO A 50 -1.07 10.30 12.88
N TRP A 51 -0.50 9.11 12.70
CA TRP A 51 -1.21 8.01 12.05
C TRP A 51 -2.42 7.56 12.87
N GLU A 52 -2.40 7.73 14.19
CA GLU A 52 -3.51 7.40 15.09
C GLU A 52 -4.79 8.11 14.67
N LEU A 53 -4.71 9.40 14.32
CA LEU A 53 -5.86 10.20 13.90
C LEU A 53 -6.44 9.69 12.58
N GLY A 54 -5.60 9.58 11.55
CA GLY A 54 -6.04 9.17 10.22
C GLY A 54 -6.48 7.72 10.16
N LEU A 55 -5.87 6.83 10.96
CA LEU A 55 -6.24 5.42 11.03
C LEU A 55 -7.63 5.26 11.65
N VAL A 56 -7.90 5.93 12.78
CA VAL A 56 -9.22 5.90 13.41
C VAL A 56 -10.28 6.51 12.50
N GLU A 57 -10.01 7.67 11.91
CA GLU A 57 -10.96 8.31 10.98
C GLU A 57 -11.27 7.38 9.79
N THR A 58 -10.25 6.72 9.24
CA THR A 58 -10.42 5.75 8.15
C THR A 58 -11.21 4.53 8.58
N GLN A 59 -10.90 3.95 9.75
CA GLN A 59 -11.63 2.83 10.33
C GLN A 59 -13.11 3.18 10.47
N GLN A 60 -13.41 4.28 11.15
CA GLN A 60 -14.78 4.75 11.41
C GLN A 60 -15.52 5.05 10.11
N ALA A 61 -14.91 5.76 9.16
CA ALA A 61 -15.57 6.13 7.90
C ALA A 61 -15.89 4.90 7.04
N LEU A 62 -14.97 3.94 6.94
CA LEU A 62 -15.20 2.69 6.19
C LEU A 62 -16.26 1.82 6.86
N VAL A 63 -16.30 1.75 8.19
CA VAL A 63 -17.31 1.00 8.94
C VAL A 63 -18.69 1.63 8.76
N ALA A 64 -18.81 2.94 8.97
CA ALA A 64 -20.05 3.70 8.82
C ALA A 64 -20.64 3.59 7.40
N ASN A 65 -19.79 3.51 6.37
CA ASN A 65 -20.22 3.31 4.98
C ASN A 65 -20.41 1.83 4.60
N GLY A 66 -20.19 0.90 5.53
CA GLY A 66 -20.33 -0.54 5.27
C GLY A 66 -19.35 -1.05 4.22
N LEU A 67 -18.13 -0.52 4.18
CA LEU A 67 -17.05 -0.86 3.25
C LEU A 67 -15.87 -1.55 3.93
N ARG A 68 -15.76 -1.47 5.26
CA ARG A 68 -14.57 -1.90 6.02
C ARG A 68 -14.15 -3.36 5.76
N HIS A 69 -15.12 -4.26 5.70
CA HIS A 69 -14.93 -5.70 5.44
C HIS A 69 -14.28 -6.04 4.08
N LYS A 70 -14.19 -5.10 3.15
CA LYS A 70 -13.57 -5.29 1.81
C LYS A 70 -12.14 -4.78 1.71
N ILE A 71 -11.70 -4.01 2.70
CA ILE A 71 -10.45 -3.24 2.62
C ILE A 71 -9.54 -3.70 3.73
N ARG A 72 -8.34 -4.16 3.38
CA ARG A 72 -7.30 -4.32 4.39
C ARG A 72 -6.74 -2.94 4.75
N LEU A 73 -6.64 -2.62 6.03
CA LEU A 73 -5.98 -1.39 6.48
C LEU A 73 -4.54 -1.67 6.90
N GLN A 74 -3.61 -0.91 6.33
CA GLN A 74 -2.22 -0.88 6.75
C GLN A 74 -1.93 0.48 7.39
N VAL A 75 -1.04 0.49 8.38
CA VAL A 75 -0.47 1.72 8.91
C VAL A 75 1.04 1.70 8.80
N ASP A 76 1.64 2.86 8.51
CA ASP A 76 3.06 3.10 8.73
C ASP A 76 3.29 4.53 9.25
N GLY A 77 4.52 4.83 9.64
CA GLY A 77 4.85 6.07 10.34
C GLY A 77 5.40 5.76 11.73
N GLY A 78 6.72 5.87 11.88
CA GLY A 78 7.38 5.75 13.17
C GLY A 78 7.21 4.46 14.00
N LEU A 79 6.55 3.41 13.50
CA LEU A 79 6.40 2.13 14.22
C LEU A 79 7.78 1.52 14.53
N LYS A 80 7.98 1.12 15.80
CA LYS A 80 9.26 0.62 16.30
C LYS A 80 9.14 -0.63 17.18
N THR A 81 7.98 -0.86 17.80
CA THR A 81 7.79 -1.84 18.87
C THR A 81 6.55 -2.72 18.63
N GLY A 82 6.47 -3.84 19.33
CA GLY A 82 5.26 -4.65 19.41
C GLY A 82 4.08 -3.88 20.03
N LEU A 83 4.32 -2.95 20.96
CA LEU A 83 3.27 -2.11 21.52
C LEU A 83 2.64 -1.19 20.46
N ASP A 84 3.44 -0.66 19.53
CA ASP A 84 2.93 0.13 18.41
C ASP A 84 2.00 -0.72 17.53
N ILE A 85 2.35 -1.99 17.28
CA ILE A 85 1.49 -2.95 16.56
C ILE A 85 0.18 -3.18 17.31
N ILE A 86 0.22 -3.42 18.62
CA ILE A 86 -0.98 -3.66 19.44
C ILE A 86 -1.92 -2.45 19.37
N LYS A 87 -1.40 -1.23 19.58
CA LYS A 87 -2.20 -0.02 19.52
C LYS A 87 -2.78 0.19 18.12
N ALA A 88 -1.96 0.06 17.08
CA ALA A 88 -2.43 0.17 15.70
C ALA A 88 -3.50 -0.86 15.35
N ALA A 89 -3.35 -2.12 15.80
CA ALA A 89 -4.34 -3.16 15.61
C ALA A 89 -5.67 -2.75 16.27
N ILE A 90 -5.62 -2.36 17.54
CA ILE A 90 -6.81 -1.89 18.29
C ILE A 90 -7.52 -0.74 17.56
N LEU A 91 -6.77 0.22 17.02
CA LEU A 91 -7.32 1.36 16.29
C LEU A 91 -7.82 1.02 14.87
N GLY A 92 -7.63 -0.22 14.38
CA GLY A 92 -8.25 -0.71 13.14
C GLY A 92 -7.29 -1.28 12.08
N ALA A 93 -5.98 -1.26 12.31
CA ALA A 93 -5.01 -1.78 11.34
C ALA A 93 -4.92 -3.32 11.32
N GLU A 94 -4.67 -3.87 10.14
CA GLU A 94 -4.44 -5.30 9.88
C GLU A 94 -3.00 -5.60 9.45
N SER A 95 -2.28 -4.57 9.02
CA SER A 95 -0.93 -4.67 8.47
C SER A 95 -0.10 -3.47 8.91
N PHE A 96 1.22 -3.66 9.05
CA PHE A 96 2.12 -2.71 9.70
C PHE A 96 3.37 -2.53 8.84
N GLY A 97 3.58 -1.32 8.34
CA GLY A 97 4.72 -0.98 7.50
C GLY A 97 5.88 -0.43 8.32
N PHE A 98 7.10 -0.92 8.04
CA PHE A 98 8.32 -0.50 8.71
C PHE A 98 9.37 -0.04 7.68
N GLY A 99 9.92 1.15 7.89
CA GLY A 99 11.03 1.68 7.07
C GLY A 99 12.29 1.89 7.90
N THR A 100 12.27 2.90 8.77
CA THR A 100 13.44 3.32 9.56
C THR A 100 13.99 2.21 10.47
N GLY A 101 13.14 1.46 11.17
CA GLY A 101 13.57 0.37 12.07
C GLY A 101 14.45 -0.67 11.37
N PRO A 102 13.97 -1.31 10.28
CA PRO A 102 14.78 -2.21 9.46
C PRO A 102 16.05 -1.56 8.89
N MET A 103 16.00 -0.29 8.46
CA MET A 103 17.20 0.42 7.99
C MET A 103 18.26 0.57 9.10
N VAL A 104 17.84 0.82 10.34
CA VAL A 104 18.73 0.86 11.52
C VAL A 104 19.31 -0.52 11.80
N ALA A 105 18.50 -1.58 11.74
CA ALA A 105 18.97 -2.96 11.87
C ALA A 105 20.02 -3.33 10.80
N LEU A 106 19.90 -2.78 9.59
CA LEU A 106 20.88 -2.93 8.51
C LEU A 106 22.15 -2.08 8.68
N GLY A 107 22.19 -1.15 9.64
CA GLY A 107 23.38 -0.35 9.95
C GLY A 107 23.24 1.15 9.73
N CYS A 108 22.03 1.67 9.48
CA CYS A 108 21.81 3.12 9.51
C CYS A 108 22.15 3.67 10.91
N LYS A 109 23.00 4.70 10.97
CA LYS A 109 23.38 5.41 12.21
C LYS A 109 22.60 6.70 12.42
N TYR A 110 21.54 6.90 11.64
CA TYR A 110 20.62 8.03 11.77
C TYR A 110 21.29 9.41 11.68
N LEU A 111 22.32 9.53 10.85
CA LEU A 111 23.10 10.76 10.65
C LEU A 111 22.36 11.86 9.86
N ARG A 112 21.23 11.51 9.21
CA ARG A 112 20.37 12.44 8.44
C ARG A 112 21.06 13.17 7.28
N ILE A 113 22.09 12.55 6.71
CA ILE A 113 22.82 13.00 5.52
C ILE A 113 22.43 12.26 4.24
N CYS A 114 21.28 11.56 4.24
CA CYS A 114 20.86 10.69 3.15
C CYS A 114 20.79 11.40 1.79
N HIS A 115 20.41 12.68 1.78
CA HIS A 115 20.28 13.52 0.58
C HIS A 115 21.63 13.96 -0.01
N LEU A 116 22.74 13.80 0.72
CA LEU A 116 24.07 14.27 0.31
C LEU A 116 24.88 13.19 -0.43
N ASN A 117 24.31 12.00 -0.64
CA ASN A 117 24.98 10.87 -1.26
C ASN A 117 26.26 10.40 -0.53
N ASN A 118 26.50 10.82 0.72
CA ASN A 118 27.73 10.56 1.48
C ASN A 118 27.49 9.71 2.75
N CYS A 119 26.50 8.81 2.71
CA CYS A 119 26.15 7.96 3.85
C CYS A 119 27.36 7.15 4.36
N ALA A 120 27.81 7.45 5.58
CA ALA A 120 28.99 6.84 6.20
C ALA A 120 28.89 5.32 6.45
N THR A 121 27.70 4.74 6.33
CA THR A 121 27.46 3.29 6.49
C THR A 121 26.96 2.61 5.22
N GLY A 122 27.08 3.27 4.06
CA GLY A 122 26.74 2.67 2.77
C GLY A 122 25.25 2.36 2.57
N VAL A 123 24.36 2.83 3.45
CA VAL A 123 22.91 2.52 3.40
C VAL A 123 22.17 3.39 2.38
N ALA A 124 22.33 4.72 2.45
CA ALA A 124 21.62 5.69 1.62
C ALA A 124 22.61 6.49 0.76
N THR A 125 23.28 5.80 -0.17
CA THR A 125 24.25 6.38 -1.10
C THR A 125 24.34 5.52 -2.36
N GLN A 126 24.64 6.16 -3.49
CA GLN A 126 24.98 5.54 -4.77
C GLN A 126 26.50 5.54 -5.02
N ASP A 127 27.31 6.15 -4.15
CA ASP A 127 28.77 6.12 -4.26
C ASP A 127 29.30 4.68 -4.09
N ASP A 128 30.04 4.21 -5.09
CA ASP A 128 30.51 2.82 -5.16
C ASP A 128 31.48 2.47 -4.03
N LYS A 129 32.35 3.41 -3.64
CA LYS A 129 33.31 3.20 -2.56
C LYS A 129 32.57 3.09 -1.22
N LEU A 130 31.59 3.96 -0.99
CA LEU A 130 30.78 3.93 0.23
C LEU A 130 29.94 2.65 0.34
N ARG A 131 29.27 2.24 -0.75
CA ARG A 131 28.50 0.99 -0.78
C ARG A 131 29.40 -0.23 -0.56
N LYS A 132 30.51 -0.33 -1.29
CA LYS A 132 31.40 -1.50 -1.23
C LYS A 132 32.12 -1.63 0.10
N ASN A 133 32.57 -0.52 0.69
CA ASN A 133 33.45 -0.56 1.86
C ASN A 133 32.72 -0.39 3.20
N HIS A 134 31.52 0.20 3.22
CA HIS A 134 30.85 0.58 4.48
C HIS A 134 29.46 -0.05 4.69
N TYR A 135 28.86 -0.66 3.66
CA TYR A 135 27.63 -1.41 3.86
C TYR A 135 27.93 -2.79 4.45
N HIS A 136 27.44 -3.03 5.67
CA HIS A 136 27.58 -4.30 6.39
C HIS A 136 26.22 -4.86 6.84
N GLY A 137 25.15 -4.47 6.16
CA GLY A 137 23.80 -4.97 6.39
C GLY A 137 23.67 -6.40 5.90
N LEU A 138 23.11 -7.29 6.72
CA LEU A 138 22.91 -8.70 6.40
C LEU A 138 21.43 -9.04 6.56
N PRO A 139 20.85 -9.89 5.67
CA PRO A 139 19.43 -10.23 5.73
C PRO A 139 18.95 -10.69 7.11
N PHE A 140 19.74 -11.52 7.80
CA PHE A 140 19.38 -12.04 9.13
C PHE A 140 19.19 -10.93 10.19
N LYS A 141 19.83 -9.77 10.05
CA LYS A 141 19.65 -8.65 11.00
C LYS A 141 18.22 -8.11 10.93
N VAL A 142 17.65 -8.06 9.73
CA VAL A 142 16.25 -7.65 9.52
C VAL A 142 15.29 -8.77 9.93
N THR A 143 15.63 -10.02 9.65
CA THR A 143 14.85 -11.17 10.13
C THR A 143 14.75 -11.15 11.65
N ASN A 144 15.88 -11.03 12.37
CA ASN A 144 15.91 -10.96 13.83
C ASN A 144 15.13 -9.76 14.37
N TYR A 145 15.21 -8.60 13.70
CA TYR A 145 14.42 -7.43 14.06
C TYR A 145 12.92 -7.76 14.05
N PHE A 146 12.40 -8.34 12.97
CA PHE A 146 10.98 -8.69 12.90
C PHE A 146 10.60 -9.86 13.80
N GLU A 147 11.50 -10.83 14.05
CA GLU A 147 11.27 -11.90 15.02
C GLU A 147 11.08 -11.33 16.44
N PHE A 148 11.87 -10.34 16.84
CA PHE A 148 11.73 -9.68 18.13
C PHE A 148 10.45 -8.86 18.23
N ILE A 149 10.10 -8.10 17.19
CA ILE A 149 8.83 -7.36 17.12
C ILE A 149 7.64 -8.32 17.21
N ALA A 150 7.68 -9.43 16.48
CA ALA A 150 6.62 -10.44 16.50
C ALA A 150 6.53 -11.12 17.87
N ARG A 151 7.66 -11.39 18.54
CA ARG A 151 7.68 -11.95 19.90
C ARG A 151 7.07 -11.00 20.91
N GLU A 152 7.51 -9.75 20.95
CA GLU A 152 6.96 -8.73 21.85
C GLU A 152 5.46 -8.54 21.64
N THR A 153 5.02 -8.51 20.37
CA THR A 153 3.59 -8.43 20.03
C THR A 153 2.80 -9.61 20.62
N ARG A 154 3.30 -10.84 20.49
CA ARG A 154 2.64 -12.03 21.06
C ARG A 154 2.62 -12.02 22.58
N GLU A 155 3.69 -11.54 23.22
CA GLU A 155 3.75 -11.40 24.68
C GLU A 155 2.71 -10.40 25.18
N LEU A 156 2.56 -9.26 24.51
CA LEU A 156 1.52 -8.27 24.82
C LEU A 156 0.10 -8.79 24.54
N MET A 157 -0.10 -9.50 23.43
CA MET A 157 -1.37 -10.18 23.14
C MET A 157 -1.74 -11.17 24.26
N ALA A 158 -0.77 -11.95 24.75
CA ALA A 158 -0.97 -12.89 25.84
C ALA A 158 -1.35 -12.18 27.16
N GLN A 159 -0.73 -11.02 27.46
CA GLN A 159 -1.10 -10.19 28.61
C GLN A 159 -2.55 -9.66 28.51
N LEU A 160 -3.00 -9.34 27.30
CA LEU A 160 -4.39 -8.94 27.03
C LEU A 160 -5.37 -10.13 26.97
N GLY A 161 -4.89 -11.37 27.07
CA GLY A 161 -5.72 -12.57 26.96
C GLY A 161 -6.20 -12.87 25.53
N VAL A 162 -5.54 -12.32 24.51
CA VAL A 162 -5.94 -12.42 23.10
C VAL A 162 -5.04 -13.39 22.35
N LYS A 163 -5.64 -14.33 21.61
CA LYS A 163 -4.89 -15.37 20.87
C LYS A 163 -4.57 -14.99 19.43
N ARG A 164 -5.46 -14.25 18.76
CA ARG A 164 -5.29 -13.88 17.34
C ARG A 164 -5.26 -12.37 17.21
N LEU A 165 -4.36 -11.85 16.39
CA LEU A 165 -4.21 -10.40 16.21
C LEU A 165 -5.51 -9.74 15.70
N VAL A 166 -6.24 -10.45 14.84
CA VAL A 166 -7.53 -10.00 14.30
C VAL A 166 -8.57 -9.73 15.39
N ASP A 167 -8.48 -10.41 16.55
CA ASP A 167 -9.40 -10.22 17.66
C ASP A 167 -9.15 -8.92 18.44
N LEU A 168 -8.04 -8.21 18.16
CA LEU A 168 -7.80 -6.86 18.64
C LEU A 168 -8.45 -5.80 17.76
N ILE A 169 -8.75 -6.11 16.50
CA ILE A 169 -9.02 -5.06 15.50
C ILE A 169 -10.33 -4.34 15.78
N GLY A 170 -10.24 -3.04 16.04
CA GLY A 170 -11.38 -2.20 16.42
C GLY A 170 -11.81 -2.32 17.89
N ARG A 171 -11.09 -3.06 18.73
CA ARG A 171 -11.38 -3.22 20.17
C ARG A 171 -10.87 -2.04 21.00
N THR A 172 -11.38 -0.84 20.69
CA THR A 172 -10.97 0.41 21.36
C THR A 172 -11.24 0.40 22.86
N ASP A 173 -12.12 -0.48 23.35
CA ASP A 173 -12.37 -0.77 24.76
C ASP A 173 -11.13 -1.28 25.52
N LEU A 174 -10.13 -1.81 24.81
CA LEU A 174 -8.85 -2.25 25.39
C LEU A 174 -7.87 -1.09 25.63
N LEU A 175 -8.19 0.13 25.18
CA LEU A 175 -7.41 1.33 25.43
C LEU A 175 -8.12 2.22 26.44
N LYS A 176 -7.33 2.78 27.34
CA LYS A 176 -7.78 3.78 28.29
C LYS A 176 -6.90 5.01 28.16
N GLU A 177 -7.54 6.18 28.08
CA GLU A 177 -6.84 7.46 28.19
C GLU A 177 -6.25 7.61 29.60
N LEU A 178 -4.97 7.98 29.64
CA LEU A 178 -4.26 8.26 30.88
C LEU A 178 -4.25 9.75 31.14
N ASP A 179 -4.25 10.13 32.42
CA ASP A 179 -4.14 11.53 32.81
C ASP A 179 -2.82 12.15 32.29
N GLY A 180 -2.92 13.38 31.78
CA GLY A 180 -1.76 14.11 31.31
C GLY A 180 -0.82 14.51 32.46
N PHE A 181 0.48 14.30 32.27
CA PHE A 181 1.52 14.72 33.22
C PHE A 181 1.78 16.23 33.19
N THR A 182 1.48 16.89 32.07
CA THR A 182 1.70 18.33 31.87
C THR A 182 0.39 19.07 31.64
N ALA A 183 0.38 20.37 31.97
CA ALA A 183 -0.77 21.25 31.69
C ALA A 183 -1.16 21.33 30.21
N LYS A 184 -0.27 20.94 29.28
CA LYS A 184 -0.59 20.82 27.85
C LYS A 184 -1.27 19.49 27.53
N GLN A 185 -0.77 18.38 28.09
CA GLN A 185 -1.37 17.05 27.91
C GLN A 185 -2.78 16.97 28.52
N GLN A 186 -3.00 17.63 29.66
CA GLN A 186 -4.32 17.71 30.31
C GLN A 186 -5.38 18.45 29.48
N LYS A 187 -5.00 19.10 28.38
CA LYS A 187 -5.90 19.77 27.45
C LYS A 187 -6.22 18.94 26.20
N LEU A 188 -5.60 17.77 26.06
CA LEU A 188 -5.92 16.84 25.00
C LEU A 188 -7.20 16.09 25.37
N ASP A 189 -8.06 15.90 24.38
CA ASP A 189 -9.23 15.01 24.48
C ASP A 189 -9.02 13.91 23.45
N LEU A 190 -8.67 12.72 23.93
CA LEU A 190 -8.47 11.54 23.08
C LEU A 190 -9.72 10.66 23.01
N GLY A 191 -10.82 11.03 23.69
CA GLY A 191 -12.03 10.22 23.80
C GLY A 191 -12.60 9.83 22.43
N LYS A 192 -12.59 10.77 21.47
CA LYS A 192 -13.05 10.52 20.09
C LYS A 192 -12.26 9.46 19.34
N LEU A 193 -11.00 9.24 19.72
CA LEU A 193 -10.16 8.18 19.13
C LEU A 193 -10.54 6.80 19.64
N LEU A 194 -11.21 6.74 20.79
CA LEU A 194 -11.57 5.50 21.47
C LEU A 194 -13.04 5.11 21.24
N GLU A 195 -13.78 5.89 20.46
CA GLU A 195 -15.14 5.54 20.03
C GLU A 195 -15.12 4.28 19.16
N THR A 196 -15.80 3.23 19.63
CA THR A 196 -15.93 1.97 18.90
C THR A 196 -16.87 2.15 17.72
N ALA A 197 -16.37 1.89 16.51
CA ALA A 197 -17.21 1.90 15.31
C ALA A 197 -18.12 0.67 15.29
N GLU A 198 -19.42 0.86 15.11
CA GLU A 198 -20.38 -0.24 14.99
C GLU A 198 -20.56 -0.64 13.52
N PRO A 199 -20.29 -1.90 13.14
CA PRO A 199 -20.49 -2.34 11.77
C PRO A 199 -21.97 -2.55 11.46
N HIS A 200 -22.34 -2.33 10.20
CA HIS A 200 -23.65 -2.73 9.69
C HIS A 200 -23.89 -4.23 9.95
N PRO A 201 -25.15 -4.66 10.18
CA PRO A 201 -25.47 -6.07 10.42
C PRO A 201 -24.83 -7.01 9.40
N GLY A 202 -24.12 -8.03 9.90
CA GLY A 202 -23.44 -9.03 9.08
C GLY A 202 -22.10 -8.61 8.48
N LYS A 203 -21.60 -7.39 8.73
CA LYS A 203 -20.27 -6.93 8.27
C LYS A 203 -19.22 -6.97 9.38
N ALA A 204 -17.97 -7.22 9.01
CA ALA A 204 -16.83 -7.24 9.92
C ALA A 204 -16.15 -5.87 10.08
N LEU A 205 -15.42 -5.70 11.20
CA LEU A 205 -14.55 -4.54 11.50
C LEU A 205 -13.17 -4.61 10.84
N TYR A 206 -12.88 -5.71 10.17
CA TYR A 206 -11.62 -6.01 9.49
C TYR A 206 -11.91 -6.67 8.13
N CYS A 207 -10.91 -6.78 7.25
CA CYS A 207 -11.08 -7.34 5.92
C CYS A 207 -11.41 -8.85 5.96
N THR A 208 -12.57 -9.21 5.42
CA THR A 208 -13.04 -10.60 5.28
C THR A 208 -13.38 -10.97 3.84
N GLU A 209 -13.49 -9.98 2.96
CA GLU A 209 -13.92 -10.14 1.57
C GLU A 209 -12.99 -9.43 0.60
N ASN A 210 -12.94 -9.91 -0.64
CA ASN A 210 -12.24 -9.20 -1.72
C ASN A 210 -13.09 -8.01 -2.21
N ASN A 211 -12.44 -7.05 -2.87
CA ASN A 211 -13.10 -5.87 -3.43
C ASN A 211 -13.05 -5.87 -4.97
N PRO A 212 -13.78 -6.77 -5.64
CA PRO A 212 -13.67 -6.93 -7.09
C PRO A 212 -14.06 -5.64 -7.83
N PRO A 213 -13.35 -5.29 -8.91
CA PRO A 213 -13.73 -4.16 -9.74
C PRO A 213 -15.06 -4.39 -10.45
N PHE A 214 -15.75 -3.31 -10.78
CA PHE A 214 -16.95 -3.37 -11.62
C PHE A 214 -16.64 -3.81 -13.06
N ASP A 215 -15.46 -3.46 -13.58
CA ASP A 215 -15.03 -3.91 -14.90
C ASP A 215 -14.54 -5.36 -14.85
N ASN A 216 -15.26 -6.24 -15.54
CA ASN A 216 -14.84 -7.64 -15.69
C ASN A 216 -13.79 -7.84 -16.79
N GLY A 217 -13.44 -6.80 -17.55
CA GLY A 217 -12.39 -6.86 -18.57
C GLY A 217 -12.67 -7.86 -19.69
N VAL A 218 -13.95 -8.09 -20.03
CA VAL A 218 -14.37 -9.16 -20.95
C VAL A 218 -13.63 -9.12 -22.29
N LEU A 219 -13.51 -7.94 -22.91
CA LEU A 219 -12.79 -7.78 -24.17
C LEU A 219 -11.29 -8.07 -24.04
N ASN A 220 -10.68 -7.65 -22.93
CA ASN A 220 -9.28 -7.97 -22.63
C ASN A 220 -9.05 -9.49 -22.45
N ALA A 221 -9.99 -10.17 -21.79
CA ALA A 221 -9.92 -11.62 -21.62
C ALA A 221 -10.05 -12.35 -22.96
N GLN A 222 -10.99 -11.95 -23.82
CA GLN A 222 -11.15 -12.50 -25.17
C GLN A 222 -9.91 -12.26 -26.04
N LEU A 223 -9.39 -11.03 -26.03
CA LEU A 223 -8.17 -10.68 -26.74
C LEU A 223 -7.00 -11.53 -26.28
N LEU A 224 -6.79 -11.65 -24.98
CA LEU A 224 -5.73 -12.47 -24.41
C LEU A 224 -5.89 -13.94 -24.81
N GLN A 225 -7.10 -14.50 -24.71
CA GLN A 225 -7.37 -15.89 -25.07
C GLN A 225 -7.02 -16.18 -26.54
N GLN A 226 -7.38 -15.29 -27.47
CA GLN A 226 -7.09 -15.46 -28.89
C GLN A 226 -5.61 -15.22 -29.23
N ALA A 227 -4.97 -14.26 -28.56
CA ALA A 227 -3.57 -13.90 -28.81
C ALA A 227 -2.56 -14.86 -28.16
N LYS A 228 -2.96 -15.55 -27.09
CA LYS A 228 -2.06 -16.39 -26.27
C LYS A 228 -1.22 -17.38 -27.10
N PRO A 229 -1.78 -18.20 -28.03
CA PRO A 229 -0.98 -19.16 -28.81
C PRO A 229 0.10 -18.47 -29.66
N TYR A 230 -0.24 -17.32 -30.26
CA TYR A 230 0.68 -16.56 -31.10
C TYR A 230 1.77 -15.87 -30.29
N VAL A 231 1.45 -15.38 -29.10
CA VAL A 231 2.46 -14.86 -28.17
C VAL A 231 3.41 -15.97 -27.75
N ASP A 232 2.90 -17.14 -27.38
CA ASP A 232 3.72 -18.27 -26.93
C ASP A 232 4.69 -18.74 -28.04
N GLU A 233 4.23 -18.77 -29.29
CA GLU A 233 5.01 -19.17 -30.46
C GLU A 233 5.82 -18.02 -31.09
N LYS A 234 5.79 -16.81 -30.52
CA LYS A 234 6.41 -15.58 -31.08
C LYS A 234 6.00 -15.26 -32.52
N GLN A 235 4.75 -15.55 -32.88
CA GLN A 235 4.19 -15.30 -34.22
C GLN A 235 3.41 -14.00 -34.29
N SER A 236 3.47 -13.34 -35.46
CA SER A 236 2.66 -12.16 -35.75
C SER A 236 1.22 -12.55 -36.06
N LYS A 237 0.25 -11.77 -35.55
CA LYS A 237 -1.17 -11.98 -35.83
C LYS A 237 -1.93 -10.65 -35.77
N THR A 238 -2.87 -10.48 -36.70
CA THR A 238 -3.80 -9.34 -36.69
C THR A 238 -5.16 -9.80 -36.17
N PHE A 239 -5.75 -9.00 -35.28
CA PHE A 239 -7.08 -9.25 -34.73
C PHE A 239 -7.97 -8.03 -34.95
N TRP A 240 -9.26 -8.30 -35.14
CA TRP A 240 -10.29 -7.28 -35.33
C TRP A 240 -11.32 -7.44 -34.22
N PHE A 241 -11.55 -6.37 -33.47
CA PHE A 241 -12.50 -6.34 -32.36
C PHE A 241 -13.32 -5.05 -32.45
N ASP A 242 -14.62 -5.16 -32.17
CA ASP A 242 -15.45 -3.98 -31.98
C ASP A 242 -15.19 -3.40 -30.59
N ILE A 243 -14.74 -2.14 -30.53
CA ILE A 243 -14.43 -1.44 -29.29
C ILE A 243 -15.51 -0.39 -29.00
N ARG A 244 -16.05 -0.40 -27.80
CA ARG A 244 -17.00 0.58 -27.27
C ARG A 244 -16.34 1.45 -26.20
N ASN A 245 -16.97 2.57 -25.86
CA ASN A 245 -16.48 3.45 -24.78
C ASN A 245 -16.48 2.79 -23.38
N THR A 246 -17.20 1.68 -23.22
CA THR A 246 -17.21 0.86 -22.01
C THR A 246 -16.03 -0.11 -21.92
N ASP A 247 -15.36 -0.39 -23.04
CA ASP A 247 -14.20 -1.29 -23.09
C ASP A 247 -12.95 -0.52 -22.69
N ARG A 248 -12.56 -0.66 -21.42
CA ARG A 248 -11.43 0.07 -20.85
C ARG A 248 -10.15 -0.77 -20.86
N SER A 249 -9.01 -0.08 -20.93
CA SER A 249 -7.68 -0.69 -20.85
C SER A 249 -7.46 -1.82 -21.87
N VAL A 250 -8.05 -1.73 -23.06
CA VAL A 250 -7.95 -2.78 -24.10
C VAL A 250 -6.48 -2.99 -24.47
N GLY A 251 -6.02 -4.23 -24.39
CA GLY A 251 -4.63 -4.63 -24.64
C GLY A 251 -3.77 -4.71 -23.38
N ALA A 252 -4.22 -4.19 -22.23
CA ALA A 252 -3.43 -4.21 -21.00
C ALA A 252 -3.13 -5.64 -20.51
N SER A 253 -4.13 -6.53 -20.51
CA SER A 253 -3.93 -7.94 -20.10
C SER A 253 -2.97 -8.67 -21.03
N LEU A 254 -3.05 -8.39 -22.33
CA LEU A 254 -2.15 -8.97 -23.32
C LEU A 254 -0.73 -8.43 -23.19
N SER A 255 -0.55 -7.13 -22.98
CA SER A 255 0.75 -6.52 -22.71
C SER A 255 1.40 -7.11 -21.45
N GLY A 256 0.62 -7.28 -20.38
CA GLY A 256 1.07 -7.94 -19.16
C GLY A 256 1.50 -9.38 -19.41
N TYR A 257 0.73 -10.14 -20.19
CA TYR A 257 1.08 -11.51 -20.56
C TYR A 257 2.36 -11.58 -21.39
N ILE A 258 2.53 -10.71 -22.40
CA ILE A 258 3.76 -10.65 -23.22
C ILE A 258 4.98 -10.37 -22.32
N ALA A 259 4.88 -9.39 -21.42
CA ALA A 259 5.98 -9.03 -20.51
C ALA A 259 6.30 -10.14 -19.50
N GLN A 260 5.33 -10.97 -19.14
CA GLN A 260 5.53 -12.12 -18.25
C GLN A 260 6.18 -13.29 -18.98
N THR A 261 5.75 -13.56 -20.22
CA THR A 261 6.21 -14.71 -21.01
C THR A 261 7.55 -14.45 -21.68
N HIS A 262 7.78 -13.21 -22.13
CA HIS A 262 8.99 -12.80 -22.84
C HIS A 262 9.66 -11.64 -22.11
N ALA A 263 10.99 -11.69 -21.95
CA ALA A 263 11.72 -10.51 -21.50
C ALA A 263 11.44 -9.36 -22.48
N THR A 264 11.14 -8.17 -21.95
CA THR A 264 10.66 -7.02 -22.75
C THR A 264 11.64 -6.62 -23.88
N ARG A 265 12.92 -6.96 -23.74
CA ARG A 265 13.96 -6.75 -24.75
C ARG A 265 13.97 -7.79 -25.87
N ASP A 266 13.61 -9.04 -25.58
CA ASP A 266 13.68 -10.14 -26.56
C ASP A 266 12.52 -10.10 -27.56
N TRP A 267 11.37 -9.56 -27.16
CA TRP A 267 10.20 -9.43 -28.02
C TRP A 267 10.41 -8.45 -29.19
N ARG A 268 11.24 -7.41 -29.01
CA ARG A 268 11.57 -6.40 -30.05
C ARG A 268 12.34 -6.94 -31.24
N ALA A 269 13.09 -8.03 -31.07
CA ALA A 269 13.91 -8.61 -32.12
C ALA A 269 13.08 -9.39 -33.15
N THR A 270 11.91 -9.88 -32.73
CA THR A 270 10.91 -10.50 -33.59
C THR A 270 9.99 -9.43 -34.16
N ARG A 271 9.80 -9.37 -35.48
CA ARG A 271 8.84 -8.48 -36.18
C ARG A 271 7.38 -8.88 -35.90
N SER A 272 7.05 -9.13 -34.64
CA SER A 272 5.75 -9.59 -34.17
C SER A 272 4.85 -8.38 -33.93
N SER A 273 4.17 -7.93 -34.99
CA SER A 273 3.14 -6.91 -34.88
C SER A 273 1.81 -7.54 -34.50
N LEU A 274 1.19 -7.00 -33.45
CA LEU A 274 -0.19 -7.27 -33.09
C LEU A 274 -0.98 -5.98 -33.35
N THR A 275 -1.74 -5.94 -34.43
CA THR A 275 -2.56 -4.77 -34.76
C THR A 275 -3.97 -4.98 -34.22
N LEU A 276 -4.43 -4.04 -33.39
CA LEU A 276 -5.82 -3.90 -32.96
C LEU A 276 -6.44 -2.75 -33.72
N ALA A 277 -7.49 -3.01 -34.48
CA ALA A 277 -8.23 -1.98 -35.19
C ALA A 277 -9.68 -1.96 -34.69
N ALA A 278 -10.15 -0.77 -34.35
CA ALA A 278 -11.52 -0.49 -33.92
C ALA A 278 -12.26 0.27 -35.02
N PRO A 279 -13.54 -0.02 -35.30
CA PRO A 279 -14.38 0.91 -36.03
C PRO A 279 -14.56 2.19 -35.19
N ARG A 280 -14.42 3.37 -35.81
CA ARG A 280 -14.40 4.70 -35.18
C ARG A 280 -15.39 4.85 -34.00
N ALA A 281 -14.87 4.91 -32.76
CA ALA A 281 -15.57 5.46 -31.60
C ALA A 281 -14.93 6.79 -31.18
N ARG A 282 -15.75 7.81 -30.90
CA ARG A 282 -15.30 9.10 -30.33
C ARG A 282 -14.88 8.88 -28.87
N ALA A 283 -13.73 9.45 -28.51
CA ALA A 283 -13.10 9.51 -27.18
C ALA A 283 -12.17 8.34 -26.82
N SER A 284 -10.98 8.31 -27.43
CA SER A 284 -9.79 7.64 -26.88
C SER A 284 -9.08 8.59 -25.90
N ALA A 285 -9.29 8.42 -24.60
CA ALA A 285 -8.52 9.12 -23.57
C ALA A 285 -7.59 8.14 -22.84
N CYS A 286 -6.49 7.80 -23.51
CA CYS A 286 -5.18 7.56 -22.91
C CYS A 286 -4.15 7.60 -24.06
N GLY A 287 -3.76 8.83 -24.41
CA GLY A 287 -2.61 9.22 -25.24
C GLY A 287 -2.04 8.24 -26.27
N THR A 288 -2.72 8.04 -27.40
CA THR A 288 -2.16 7.97 -28.78
C THR A 288 -3.29 7.65 -29.78
N PRO A 289 -3.25 8.13 -31.04
CA PRO A 289 -4.21 7.72 -32.06
C PRO A 289 -4.04 6.22 -32.37
N ALA A 290 -5.17 5.54 -32.58
CA ALA A 290 -5.29 4.10 -32.76
C ALA A 290 -4.42 3.54 -33.90
N ALA A 291 -3.21 3.13 -33.53
CA ALA A 291 -2.40 2.09 -34.16
C ALA A 291 -1.46 1.58 -33.06
N TRP A 292 -1.87 0.51 -32.37
CA TRP A 292 -1.02 -0.11 -31.36
C TRP A 292 0.11 -0.87 -32.06
N ASN A 293 1.21 -0.18 -32.36
CA ASN A 293 2.49 -0.85 -32.50
C ASN A 293 2.98 -1.13 -31.07
N CYS A 294 2.81 -2.37 -30.59
CA CYS A 294 3.56 -2.82 -29.43
C CYS A 294 5.06 -2.71 -29.77
N ILE A 295 5.78 -1.76 -29.17
CA ILE A 295 7.23 -1.63 -29.27
C ILE A 295 7.89 -2.28 -28.06
#